data_AF-A0A3B9KWZ0-F1
#
_entry.id   AF-A0A3B9KWZ0-F1
#
_cell.length_a   1.000
_cell.length_b   1.000
_cell.length_c   1.000
_cell.angle_alpha   90.00
_cell.angle_beta   90.00
_cell.angle_gamma   90.00
#
_symmetry.space_group_name_H-M   'P 1'
#
loop_
_entity.id
_entity.type
_entity.pdbx_description
1 polymer ?
#
loop_
_entity_poly.entity_id
_entity_poly.type
_entity_poly.pdbx_seq_one_letter_code
_entity_poly.pdbx_strand_id
1 'polypeptide(L)'
;MPETPSTRMPTLFIPHGGGPCFFMDWSLMGGPADTWDQTAAWLKSIPESLPEKPKALLVISAHWEEDEFTLSTASKPGMIFDYYGFPPHTYELNYPAPGAPELATRVSQLITQQGLPEPRNTDRGFDHGVFVPLLVAFPDADIPILTLSLTKDLSPEK
;
A
#
# COMPACT_ATOMS: atom_id res chain seq x y z
N MET A 1 -20.25 11.78 27.55
CA MET A 1 -18.78 11.82 27.42
C MET A 1 -18.50 12.78 26.26
N PRO A 2 -17.72 13.85 26.42
CA PRO A 2 -17.31 14.64 25.26
C PRO A 2 -16.39 13.77 24.40
N GLU A 3 -16.68 13.66 23.11
CA GLU A 3 -15.81 12.97 22.16
C GLU A 3 -14.46 13.70 22.12
N THR A 4 -13.37 12.97 22.37
CA THR A 4 -12.02 13.49 22.16
C THR A 4 -11.89 13.84 20.68
N PRO A 5 -11.40 15.04 20.30
CA PRO A 5 -11.22 15.37 18.89
C PRO A 5 -10.33 14.31 18.23
N SER A 6 -10.89 13.59 17.25
CA SER A 6 -10.12 12.63 16.45
C SER A 6 -9.02 13.40 15.71
N THR A 7 -7.76 13.10 16.01
CA THR A 7 -6.65 13.66 15.24
C THR A 7 -6.75 13.16 13.81
N ARG A 8 -6.81 14.08 12.84
CA ARG A 8 -6.91 13.72 11.43
C ARG A 8 -5.56 13.20 10.94
N MET A 9 -5.53 11.96 10.46
CA MET A 9 -4.37 11.39 9.79
C MET A 9 -4.10 12.11 8.45
N PRO A 10 -2.84 12.26 8.04
CA PRO A 10 -2.50 12.84 6.74
C PRO A 10 -2.78 11.85 5.59
N THR A 11 -2.90 12.39 4.38
CA THR A 11 -2.82 11.62 3.13
C THR A 11 -1.41 11.79 2.57
N LEU A 12 -0.77 10.68 2.21
CA LEU A 12 0.58 10.67 1.65
C LEU A 12 0.56 10.13 0.23
N PHE A 13 1.37 10.74 -0.64
CA PHE A 13 1.72 10.17 -1.94
C PHE A 13 3.12 9.57 -1.82
N ILE A 14 3.22 8.25 -1.85
CA ILE A 14 4.46 7.52 -1.59
C ILE A 14 5.04 6.98 -2.91
N PRO A 15 6.34 7.20 -3.21
CA PRO A 15 7.01 6.43 -4.24
C PRO A 15 7.17 4.98 -3.76
N HIS A 16 6.63 4.02 -4.49
CA HIS A 16 6.79 2.60 -4.17
C HIS A 16 8.14 2.02 -4.64
N GLY A 17 8.89 2.77 -5.45
CA GLY A 17 10.20 2.37 -5.95
C GLY A 17 10.14 1.36 -7.09
N GLY A 18 11.31 0.94 -7.59
CA GLY A 18 11.40 -0.04 -8.67
C GLY A 18 11.47 -1.46 -8.14
N GLY A 19 10.37 -2.23 -8.22
CA GLY A 19 10.34 -3.62 -7.76
C GLY A 19 10.80 -3.74 -6.29
N PRO A 20 11.75 -4.64 -5.95
CA PRO A 20 12.22 -4.85 -4.59
C PRO A 20 13.38 -3.91 -4.19
N CYS A 21 13.41 -2.68 -4.69
CA CYS A 21 14.60 -1.81 -4.70
C CYS A 21 15.29 -1.60 -3.34
N PHE A 22 14.54 -1.59 -2.24
CA PHE A 22 15.08 -1.39 -0.89
C PHE A 22 15.71 -2.65 -0.28
N PHE A 23 15.54 -3.80 -0.93
CA PHE A 23 15.98 -5.13 -0.46
C PHE A 23 17.03 -5.74 -1.40
N MET A 24 17.75 -4.88 -2.12
CA MET A 24 18.69 -5.21 -3.17
C MET A 24 20.09 -4.67 -2.85
N ASP A 25 21.12 -5.41 -3.27
CA ASP A 25 22.47 -4.87 -3.39
C ASP A 25 22.66 -4.33 -4.81
N TRP A 26 22.61 -3.00 -4.94
CA TRP A 26 22.72 -2.32 -6.23
C TRP A 26 24.14 -2.33 -6.80
N SER A 27 25.17 -2.58 -5.97
CA SER A 27 26.54 -2.71 -6.45
C SER A 27 26.71 -3.93 -7.38
N LEU A 28 25.95 -5.00 -7.12
CA LEU A 28 25.90 -6.20 -7.95
C LEU A 28 25.19 -5.97 -9.29
N MET A 29 24.41 -4.90 -9.40
CA MET A 29 23.68 -4.49 -10.61
C MET A 29 24.42 -3.40 -11.40
N GLY A 30 25.64 -3.05 -10.99
CA GLY A 30 26.46 -2.01 -11.64
C GLY A 30 26.03 -0.57 -11.33
N GLY A 31 25.15 -0.38 -10.34
CA GLY A 31 24.72 0.94 -9.87
C GLY A 31 25.39 1.35 -8.55
N PRO A 32 25.25 2.63 -8.14
CA PRO A 32 25.65 3.06 -6.81
C PRO A 32 24.89 2.30 -5.71
N ALA A 33 25.60 1.84 -4.68
CA ALA A 33 24.98 1.07 -3.59
C ALA A 33 23.90 1.86 -2.82
N ASP A 34 24.03 3.19 -2.78
CA ASP A 34 23.18 4.14 -2.06
C ASP A 34 22.00 4.69 -2.88
N THR A 35 21.75 4.14 -4.08
CA THR A 35 20.76 4.64 -5.04
C THR A 35 19.38 4.90 -4.42
N TRP A 36 18.95 4.09 -3.44
CA TRP A 36 17.62 4.16 -2.81
C TRP A 36 17.62 4.64 -1.36
N ASP A 37 18.78 5.00 -0.81
CA ASP A 37 18.94 5.30 0.62
C ASP A 37 18.09 6.49 1.07
N GLN A 38 18.02 7.54 0.24
CA GLN A 38 17.22 8.73 0.57
C GLN A 38 15.72 8.42 0.60
N THR A 39 15.23 7.65 -0.38
CA THR A 39 13.82 7.23 -0.43
C THR A 39 13.51 6.28 0.73
N ALA A 40 14.40 5.33 1.04
CA ALA A 40 14.25 4.43 2.16
C ALA A 40 14.24 5.19 3.51
N ALA A 41 15.12 6.18 3.67
CA ALA A 41 15.16 7.03 4.86
C ALA A 41 13.86 7.84 5.02
N TRP A 42 13.33 8.40 3.93
CA TRP A 42 12.04 9.09 3.96
C TRP A 42 10.89 8.15 4.33
N LEU A 43 10.81 6.96 3.73
CA LEU A 43 9.79 5.95 4.08
C LEU A 43 9.88 5.55 5.58
N LYS A 44 11.09 5.33 6.09
CA LYS A 44 11.33 5.04 7.52
C LYS A 44 10.93 6.18 8.46
N SER A 45 10.91 7.43 7.98
CA SER A 45 10.49 8.58 8.76
C SER A 45 8.97 8.72 8.88
N ILE A 46 8.20 8.00 8.05
CA ILE A 46 6.73 8.12 8.01
C ILE A 46 6.11 7.89 9.40
N PRO A 47 6.38 6.80 10.14
CA PRO A 47 5.75 6.55 11.44
C PRO A 47 5.93 7.69 12.43
N GLU A 48 7.12 8.30 12.47
CA GLU A 48 7.44 9.41 13.37
C GLU A 48 6.80 10.74 12.93
N SER A 49 6.47 10.87 11.65
CA SER A 49 5.76 12.05 11.11
C SER A 49 4.25 12.05 11.42
N LEU A 50 3.70 10.91 11.83
CA LEU A 50 2.27 10.75 12.09
C LEU A 50 1.90 11.19 13.52
N PRO A 51 0.66 11.70 13.73
CA PRO A 51 0.22 12.12 15.06
C PRO A 51 0.12 10.97 16.06
N GLU A 52 -0.15 9.76 15.58
CA GLU A 52 -0.20 8.51 16.34
C GLU A 52 -0.06 7.33 15.36
N LYS A 53 0.08 6.11 15.89
CA LYS A 53 0.07 4.89 15.06
C LYS A 53 -1.29 4.73 14.36
N PRO A 54 -1.34 4.57 13.02
CA PRO A 54 -2.60 4.33 12.32
C PRO A 54 -3.31 3.07 12.80
N LYS A 55 -4.63 3.16 12.94
CA LYS A 55 -5.49 2.01 13.26
C LYS A 55 -5.74 1.11 12.04
N ALA A 56 -5.63 1.68 10.85
CA ALA A 56 -5.69 0.99 9.57
C ALA A 56 -5.11 1.91 8.48
N LEU A 57 -4.74 1.35 7.34
CA LEU A 57 -4.31 2.05 6.13
C LEU A 57 -5.28 1.79 4.99
N LEU A 58 -5.71 2.85 4.29
CA LEU A 58 -6.28 2.74 2.95
C LEU A 58 -5.16 3.01 1.95
N VAL A 59 -4.85 2.05 1.10
CA VAL A 59 -3.78 2.16 0.08
C VAL A 59 -4.40 2.06 -1.31
N ILE A 60 -4.16 3.08 -2.13
CA ILE A 60 -4.54 3.06 -3.55
C ILE A 60 -3.28 2.68 -4.33
N SER A 61 -3.29 1.53 -5.00
CA SER A 61 -2.11 1.04 -5.72
C SER A 61 -2.16 1.42 -7.20
N ALA A 62 -1.04 1.94 -7.70
CA ALA A 62 -0.83 2.18 -9.13
C ALA A 62 -0.69 0.88 -9.95
N HIS A 63 -0.52 -0.28 -9.29
CA HIS A 63 -0.42 -1.60 -9.94
C HIS A 63 -1.73 -2.37 -9.96
N TRP A 64 -2.83 -1.72 -9.59
CA TRP A 64 -4.14 -2.34 -9.60
C TRP A 64 -5.19 -1.42 -10.21
N GLU A 65 -5.54 -1.74 -11.45
CA GLU A 65 -6.58 -1.06 -12.21
C GLU A 65 -7.76 -1.99 -12.46
N GLU A 66 -8.97 -1.46 -12.30
CA GLU A 66 -10.22 -2.15 -12.56
C GLU A 66 -11.15 -1.25 -13.39
N ASP A 67 -12.24 -1.80 -13.92
CA ASP A 67 -13.23 -1.00 -14.65
C ASP A 67 -13.99 -0.06 -13.70
N GLU A 68 -14.13 -0.45 -12.44
CA GLU A 68 -14.79 0.30 -11.37
C GLU A 68 -13.94 0.26 -10.09
N PHE A 69 -14.11 1.25 -9.20
CA PHE A 69 -13.42 1.29 -7.91
C PHE A 69 -13.67 0.02 -7.08
N THR A 70 -12.67 -0.83 -6.96
CA THR A 70 -12.80 -2.16 -6.35
C THR A 70 -12.00 -2.24 -5.07
N LEU A 71 -12.63 -2.72 -3.98
CA LEU A 71 -11.97 -2.93 -2.69
C LEU A 71 -11.40 -4.35 -2.57
N SER A 72 -10.19 -4.50 -2.04
CA SER A 72 -9.71 -5.81 -1.58
C SER A 72 -10.21 -6.09 -0.18
N THR A 73 -11.10 -7.06 -0.05
CA THR A 73 -11.67 -7.47 1.24
C THR A 73 -11.10 -8.80 1.73
N ALA A 74 -9.95 -9.22 1.21
CA ALA A 74 -9.23 -10.39 1.69
C ALA A 74 -8.85 -10.19 3.17
N SER A 75 -9.23 -11.12 4.05
CA SER A 75 -8.92 -11.02 5.49
C SER A 75 -7.45 -11.25 5.80
N LYS A 76 -6.78 -12.07 4.99
CA LYS A 76 -5.34 -12.35 5.00
C LYS A 76 -4.80 -12.27 3.58
N PRO A 77 -4.54 -11.07 3.05
CA PRO A 77 -4.07 -10.89 1.68
C PRO A 77 -2.76 -11.65 1.43
N GLY A 78 -2.67 -12.34 0.28
CA GLY A 78 -1.42 -12.94 -0.19
C GLY A 78 -0.47 -11.88 -0.78
N MET A 79 0.70 -12.30 -1.25
CA MET A 79 1.65 -11.42 -1.96
C MET A 79 1.51 -11.56 -3.48
N ILE A 80 1.65 -10.45 -4.20
CA ILE A 80 1.67 -10.40 -5.66
C ILE A 80 3.00 -9.80 -6.09
N PHE A 81 3.89 -10.65 -6.61
CA PHE A 81 5.19 -10.23 -7.13
C PHE A 81 5.08 -9.84 -8.60
N ASP A 82 4.68 -8.61 -8.85
CA ASP A 82 4.47 -7.99 -10.17
C ASP A 82 5.74 -7.30 -10.71
N TYR A 83 6.92 -7.80 -10.31
CA TYR A 83 8.24 -7.43 -10.83
C TYR A 83 9.07 -8.66 -11.20
N TYR A 84 10.00 -8.51 -12.14
CA TYR A 84 10.71 -9.64 -12.75
C TYR A 84 12.21 -9.37 -12.91
N GLY A 85 13.01 -10.44 -12.98
CA GLY A 85 14.45 -10.34 -13.27
C GLY A 85 15.33 -9.99 -12.07
N PHE A 86 14.78 -10.02 -10.85
CA PHE A 86 15.53 -9.77 -9.62
C PHE A 86 16.03 -11.08 -8.97
N PRO A 87 16.99 -11.01 -8.04
CA PRO A 87 17.47 -12.17 -7.30
C PRO A 87 16.36 -12.92 -6.55
N PRO A 88 16.49 -14.25 -6.37
CA PRO A 88 15.44 -15.09 -5.77
C PRO A 88 14.95 -14.63 -4.39
N HIS A 89 15.83 -14.12 -3.53
CA HIS A 89 15.47 -13.69 -2.17
C HIS A 89 14.43 -12.56 -2.16
N THR A 90 14.31 -11.79 -3.25
CA THR A 90 13.30 -10.74 -3.38
C THR A 90 11.88 -11.28 -3.53
N TYR A 91 11.73 -12.50 -4.05
CA TYR A 91 10.45 -13.20 -4.19
C TYR A 91 10.06 -13.98 -2.91
N GLU A 92 10.92 -13.92 -1.89
CA GLU A 92 10.66 -14.48 -0.56
C GLU A 92 10.19 -13.40 0.43
N LEU A 93 10.16 -12.13 0.00
CA LEU A 93 9.62 -11.02 0.80
C LEU A 93 8.16 -11.29 1.14
N ASN A 94 7.80 -11.05 2.39
CA ASN A 94 6.44 -11.27 2.86
C ASN A 94 6.00 -10.14 3.78
N TYR A 95 4.77 -9.66 3.59
CA TYR A 95 4.19 -8.59 4.40
C TYR A 95 2.81 -9.00 4.94
N PRO A 96 2.76 -9.71 6.08
CA PRO A 96 1.56 -10.41 6.54
C PRO A 96 0.54 -9.48 7.25
N ALA A 97 0.38 -8.24 6.78
CA ALA A 97 -0.59 -7.32 7.33
C ALA A 97 -2.02 -7.83 7.12
N PRO A 98 -2.90 -7.76 8.15
CA PRO A 98 -4.25 -8.26 8.03
C PRO A 98 -5.09 -7.34 7.12
N GLY A 99 -6.15 -7.88 6.54
CA GLY A 99 -7.17 -7.06 5.88
C GLY A 99 -7.91 -6.15 6.88
N ALA A 100 -8.45 -5.03 6.41
CA ALA A 100 -9.17 -4.06 7.26
C ALA A 100 -10.70 -4.04 7.00
N PRO A 101 -11.47 -5.03 7.51
CA PRO A 101 -12.92 -5.16 7.20
C PRO A 101 -13.78 -4.00 7.71
N GLU A 102 -13.43 -3.40 8.86
CA GLU A 102 -14.12 -2.22 9.39
C GLU A 102 -13.92 -1.01 8.47
N LEU A 103 -12.68 -0.80 8.00
CA LEU A 103 -12.34 0.25 7.06
C LEU A 103 -13.04 0.00 5.71
N ALA A 104 -13.08 -1.25 5.23
CA ALA A 104 -13.76 -1.63 3.99
C ALA A 104 -15.25 -1.28 4.04
N THR A 105 -15.90 -1.56 5.18
CA THR A 105 -17.30 -1.18 5.39
C THR A 105 -17.49 0.33 5.29
N ARG A 106 -16.60 1.12 5.91
CA ARG A 106 -16.68 2.58 5.88
C ARG A 106 -16.44 3.15 4.49
N VAL A 107 -15.43 2.66 3.77
CA VAL A 107 -15.12 3.11 2.40
C VAL A 107 -16.25 2.75 1.44
N SER A 108 -16.77 1.53 1.53
CA SER A 108 -17.93 1.09 0.74
C SER A 108 -19.16 1.98 0.94
N GLN A 109 -19.47 2.35 2.20
CA GLN A 109 -20.54 3.31 2.47
C GLN A 109 -20.30 4.67 1.80
N LEU A 110 -19.07 5.18 1.80
CA LEU A 110 -18.75 6.47 1.17
C LEU A 110 -18.88 6.41 -0.36
N ILE A 111 -18.40 5.33 -0.99
CA ILE A 111 -18.48 5.14 -2.45
C ILE A 111 -19.96 5.04 -2.87
N THR A 112 -20.72 4.17 -2.22
CA THR A 112 -22.15 3.96 -2.53
C THR A 112 -23.01 5.20 -2.25
N GLN A 113 -22.69 6.02 -1.25
CA GLN A 113 -23.35 7.30 -1.01
C GLN A 113 -23.18 8.31 -2.16
N GLN A 114 -22.14 8.16 -2.97
CA GLN A 114 -21.93 8.94 -4.20
C GLN A 114 -22.61 8.31 -5.43
N GLY A 115 -23.33 7.20 -5.26
CA GLY A 115 -23.96 6.46 -6.37
C GLY A 115 -22.97 5.72 -7.25
N LEU A 116 -21.72 5.57 -6.80
CA LEU A 116 -20.68 4.83 -7.52
C LEU A 116 -20.79 3.32 -7.21
N PRO A 117 -20.52 2.45 -8.20
CA PRO A 117 -20.38 1.03 -7.95
C PRO A 117 -19.13 0.76 -7.09
N GLU A 118 -19.19 -0.32 -6.31
CA GLU A 118 -18.09 -0.75 -5.45
C GLU A 118 -17.98 -2.27 -5.51
N PRO A 119 -17.35 -2.84 -6.54
CA PRO A 119 -17.04 -4.25 -6.55
C PRO A 119 -16.05 -4.60 -5.43
N ARG A 120 -16.09 -5.85 -4.99
CA ARG A 120 -15.18 -6.38 -3.97
C ARG A 120 -14.42 -7.57 -4.51
N ASN A 121 -13.13 -7.59 -4.26
CA ASN A 121 -12.27 -8.73 -4.53
C ASN A 121 -11.85 -9.37 -3.20
N THR A 122 -12.25 -10.61 -2.97
CA THR A 122 -11.98 -11.34 -1.73
C THR A 122 -10.60 -12.01 -1.70
N ASP A 123 -9.90 -12.05 -2.83
CA ASP A 123 -8.67 -12.83 -3.01
C ASP A 123 -7.48 -11.97 -3.48
N ARG A 124 -7.65 -10.64 -3.62
CA ARG A 124 -6.59 -9.73 -4.05
C ARG A 124 -5.52 -9.60 -2.97
N GLY A 125 -4.32 -10.05 -3.30
CA GLY A 125 -3.10 -9.84 -2.51
C GLY A 125 -2.51 -8.43 -2.63
N PHE A 126 -1.45 -8.17 -1.87
CA PHE A 126 -0.66 -6.94 -1.95
C PHE A 126 0.36 -7.04 -3.10
N ASP A 127 0.25 -6.15 -4.07
CA ASP A 127 1.29 -5.92 -5.08
C ASP A 127 2.48 -5.12 -4.52
N HIS A 128 3.57 -5.03 -5.29
CA HIS A 128 4.77 -4.35 -4.80
C HIS A 128 4.55 -2.87 -4.52
N GLY A 129 3.60 -2.23 -5.21
CA GLY A 129 3.15 -0.87 -4.93
C GLY A 129 2.68 -0.68 -3.48
N VAL A 130 2.19 -1.75 -2.86
CA VAL A 130 1.71 -1.80 -1.49
C VAL A 130 2.80 -2.32 -0.56
N PHE A 131 3.28 -3.56 -0.75
CA PHE A 131 4.08 -4.22 0.28
C PHE A 131 5.53 -3.72 0.38
N VAL A 132 6.14 -3.27 -0.73
CA VAL A 132 7.55 -2.83 -0.73
C VAL A 132 7.75 -1.56 0.11
N PRO A 133 7.02 -0.46 -0.11
CA PRO A 133 7.18 0.74 0.72
C PRO A 133 6.72 0.50 2.17
N LEU A 134 5.71 -0.35 2.39
CA LEU A 134 5.20 -0.62 3.74
C LEU A 134 6.11 -1.55 4.56
N LEU A 135 6.85 -2.47 3.93
CA LEU A 135 7.93 -3.20 4.61
C LEU A 135 9.01 -2.25 5.15
N VAL A 136 9.24 -1.12 4.48
CA VAL A 136 10.23 -0.13 4.92
C VAL A 136 9.64 0.80 5.99
N ALA A 137 8.42 1.28 5.80
CA ALA A 137 7.78 2.24 6.71
C ALA A 137 7.21 1.58 7.99
N PHE A 138 6.61 0.40 7.88
CA PHE A 138 5.92 -0.31 8.96
C PHE A 138 6.29 -1.81 8.96
N PRO A 139 7.55 -2.16 9.29
CA PRO A 139 8.08 -3.52 9.12
C PRO A 139 7.35 -4.59 9.95
N ASP A 140 6.71 -4.21 11.05
CA ASP A 140 5.99 -5.14 11.94
C ASP A 140 4.73 -5.74 11.29
N ALA A 141 4.23 -5.13 10.21
CA ALA A 141 3.06 -5.59 9.46
C ALA A 141 1.81 -5.82 10.35
N ASP A 142 1.63 -5.03 11.40
CA ASP A 142 0.55 -5.20 12.37
C ASP A 142 -0.62 -4.21 12.20
N ILE A 143 -0.50 -3.27 11.26
CA ILE A 143 -1.56 -2.33 10.91
C ILE A 143 -2.45 -2.95 9.83
N PRO A 144 -3.78 -3.07 10.04
CA PRO A 144 -4.70 -3.54 9.01
C PRO A 144 -4.70 -2.69 7.74
N ILE A 145 -4.78 -3.33 6.59
CA ILE A 145 -4.73 -2.66 5.28
C ILE A 145 -6.00 -2.97 4.47
N LEU A 146 -6.54 -1.93 3.85
CA LEU A 146 -7.49 -2.02 2.77
C LEU A 146 -6.82 -1.49 1.51
N THR A 147 -6.79 -2.27 0.44
CA THR A 147 -6.39 -1.75 -0.88
C THR A 147 -7.62 -1.38 -1.70
N LEU A 148 -7.48 -0.32 -2.50
CA LEU A 148 -8.48 0.15 -3.45
C LEU A 148 -7.82 0.28 -4.84
N SER A 149 -8.51 -0.18 -5.87
CA SER A 149 -8.04 -0.06 -7.26
C SER A 149 -8.16 1.37 -7.78
N LEU A 150 -7.41 1.64 -8.84
CA LEU A 150 -7.66 2.75 -9.76
C LEU A 150 -8.69 2.34 -10.83
N THR A 151 -9.31 3.31 -11.47
CA THR A 151 -10.09 3.06 -12.69
C THR A 151 -9.17 3.12 -13.91
N LYS A 152 -9.38 2.24 -14.90
CA LYS A 152 -8.57 2.18 -16.14
C LYS A 152 -8.70 3.41 -17.03
N ASP A 153 -9.69 4.27 -16.79
CA ASP A 153 -10.00 5.43 -17.62
C ASP A 153 -9.32 6.74 -17.14
N LEU A 154 -8.46 6.65 -16.14
CA LEU A 154 -7.68 7.79 -15.65
C LEU A 154 -6.75 8.30 -16.76
N SER A 155 -6.98 9.55 -17.16
CA SER A 155 -6.10 10.29 -18.06
C SER A 155 -5.41 11.41 -17.27
N PRO A 156 -4.09 11.62 -17.43
CA PRO A 156 -3.40 12.75 -16.80
C PRO A 156 -3.87 14.12 -17.30
N GLU A 157 -4.67 14.15 -18.38
CA GLU A 157 -5.19 15.38 -19.00
C GLU A 157 -6.57 15.80 -18.46
N LYS A 158 -7.25 14.94 -17.68
CA LYS A 158 -8.52 15.24 -17.02
C LYS A 158 -8.29 15.63 -15.57
#